data_AF-A0A164GF74-F1
#
_entry.id   AF-A0A164GF74-F1
#
_cell.length_a   1.000
_cell.length_b   1.000
_cell.length_c   1.000
_cell.angle_alpha   90.00
_cell.angle_beta   90.00
_cell.angle_gamma   90.00
#
_symmetry.space_group_name_H-M   'P 1'
#
loop_
_entity.id
_entity.type
_entity.pdbx_description
1 polymer ?
#
loop_
_entity_poly.entity_id
_entity_poly.type
_entity_poly.pdbx_seq_one_letter_code
_entity_poly.pdbx_strand_id
1 'polypeptide(L)'
;MTADLADVVAATTLTVAGVAAMHGGEFGEIATYLPGRKVVGIRIDSQRCDIHISAAYPSDVNGVARGVRHAVQPLVSVPVSVTVEDIIDPGSTS
;
A
#
# COMPACT_ATOMS: atom_id res chain seq x y z
N MET A 1 -12.92 -17.29 -8.09
CA MET A 1 -12.30 -16.05 -8.60
C MET A 1 -10.86 -16.05 -8.13
N THR A 2 -9.89 -16.09 -9.04
CA THR A 2 -8.50 -15.81 -8.73
C THR A 2 -8.38 -14.35 -8.30
N ALA A 3 -7.73 -14.08 -7.17
CA ALA A 3 -7.40 -12.72 -6.75
C ALA A 3 -6.41 -12.11 -7.75
N ASP A 4 -6.57 -10.84 -8.10
CA ASP A 4 -5.59 -10.16 -8.95
C ASP A 4 -4.30 -9.93 -8.15
N LEU A 5 -3.15 -9.78 -8.83
CA LEU A 5 -1.88 -9.51 -8.16
C LEU A 5 -1.97 -8.26 -7.28
N ALA A 6 -2.71 -7.24 -7.72
CA ALA A 6 -2.94 -6.03 -6.93
C ALA A 6 -3.68 -6.32 -5.61
N ASP A 7 -4.65 -7.25 -5.61
CA ASP A 7 -5.38 -7.65 -4.40
C ASP A 7 -4.46 -8.40 -3.42
N VAL A 8 -3.59 -9.27 -3.93
CA VAL A 8 -2.60 -10.01 -3.13
C VAL A 8 -1.62 -9.04 -2.48
N VAL A 9 -1.10 -8.08 -3.24
CA VAL A 9 -0.20 -7.03 -2.70
C VAL A 9 -0.90 -6.21 -1.62
N ALA A 10 -2.16 -5.81 -1.82
CA ALA A 10 -2.91 -5.06 -0.82
C ALA A 10 -3.09 -5.85 0.47
N ALA A 11 -3.50 -7.11 0.34
CA ALA A 11 -3.68 -8.00 1.47
C ALA A 11 -2.36 -8.19 2.24
N THR A 12 -1.25 -8.43 1.55
CA THR A 12 0.08 -8.56 2.17
C THR A 12 0.52 -7.27 2.86
N THR A 13 0.35 -6.11 2.24
CA THR A 13 0.69 -4.82 2.86
C THR A 13 -0.05 -4.61 4.19
N LEU A 14 -1.34 -4.94 4.24
CA LEU A 14 -2.16 -4.81 5.45
C LEU A 14 -1.76 -5.77 6.58
N THR A 15 -0.94 -6.80 6.31
CA THR A 15 -0.40 -7.68 7.36
C THR A 15 0.84 -7.11 8.06
N VAL A 16 1.43 -6.03 7.53
CA VAL A 16 2.64 -5.44 8.11
C VAL A 16 2.29 -4.60 9.34
N ALA A 17 2.97 -4.88 10.44
CA ALA A 17 2.80 -4.14 11.68
C ALA A 17 3.07 -2.64 11.48
N GLY A 18 2.12 -1.81 11.95
CA GLY A 18 2.17 -0.36 11.81
C GLY A 18 1.51 0.21 10.55
N VAL A 19 1.03 -0.64 9.63
CA VAL A 19 0.11 -0.22 8.55
C VAL A 19 -1.30 -0.14 9.13
N ALA A 20 -1.94 1.03 9.02
CA ALA A 20 -3.31 1.24 9.45
C ALA A 20 -4.32 0.97 8.33
N ALA A 21 -4.01 1.42 7.12
CA ALA A 21 -4.86 1.24 5.94
C ALA A 21 -4.06 1.43 4.63
N MET A 22 -4.63 0.95 3.52
CA MET A 22 -4.21 1.37 2.19
C MET A 22 -4.74 2.78 1.92
N HIS A 23 -3.88 3.70 1.48
CA HIS A 23 -4.28 5.09 1.20
C HIS A 23 -4.48 5.31 -0.31
N GLY A 24 -5.63 5.87 -0.69
CA GLY A 24 -5.98 6.07 -2.11
C GLY A 24 -5.36 7.27 -2.80
N GLY A 25 -4.64 8.11 -2.05
CA GLY A 25 -4.27 9.48 -2.43
C GLY A 25 -5.47 10.42 -2.38
N GLU A 26 -5.20 11.74 -2.26
CA GLU A 26 -6.23 12.80 -2.18
C GLU A 26 -7.17 12.88 -3.39
N PHE A 27 -6.89 12.15 -4.47
CA PHE A 27 -7.72 12.16 -5.69
C PHE A 27 -8.18 10.77 -6.16
N GLY A 28 -7.93 9.68 -5.43
CA GLY A 28 -8.24 8.34 -5.97
C GLY A 28 -7.67 8.09 -7.38
N GLU A 29 -6.65 8.86 -7.79
CA GLU A 29 -6.12 8.93 -9.15
C GLU A 29 -4.86 8.06 -9.34
N ILE A 30 -4.37 7.41 -8.28
CA ILE A 30 -3.37 6.35 -8.37
C ILE A 30 -4.11 5.01 -8.35
N ALA A 31 -4.89 4.77 -9.40
CA ALA A 31 -5.46 3.47 -9.69
C ALA A 31 -4.60 2.81 -10.77
N THR A 32 -4.06 1.61 -10.51
CA THR A 32 -3.65 0.77 -11.64
C THR A 32 -4.87 0.59 -12.54
N TYR A 33 -4.75 0.97 -13.82
CA TYR A 33 -5.77 0.67 -14.82
C TYR A 33 -5.66 -0.83 -15.18
N LEU A 34 -6.23 -1.70 -14.35
CA LEU A 34 -6.52 -3.07 -14.74
C LEU A 34 -7.87 -3.04 -15.48
N PRO A 35 -8.04 -3.77 -16.60
CA PRO A 35 -9.31 -3.81 -17.32
C PRO A 35 -10.40 -4.38 -16.40
N GLY A 36 -11.16 -3.47 -15.78
CA GLY A 36 -12.38 -3.78 -15.04
C GLY A 36 -12.36 -3.57 -13.51
N ARG A 37 -11.23 -3.37 -12.82
CA ARG A 37 -11.23 -3.12 -11.35
C ARG A 37 -10.08 -2.24 -10.84
N LYS A 38 -10.40 -1.39 -9.87
CA LYS A 38 -9.54 -0.38 -9.23
C LYS A 38 -9.21 -0.82 -7.79
N VAL A 39 -7.93 -1.03 -7.47
CA VAL A 39 -7.45 -1.29 -6.11
C VAL A 39 -6.84 -0.01 -5.55
N VAL A 40 -7.36 0.45 -4.41
CA VAL A 40 -6.97 1.72 -3.78
C VAL A 40 -5.53 1.65 -3.26
N GLY A 41 -4.70 2.63 -3.60
CA GLY A 41 -3.34 2.78 -3.07
C GLY A 41 -2.28 1.86 -3.69
N ILE A 42 -2.61 1.12 -4.74
CA ILE A 42 -1.67 0.23 -5.43
C ILE A 42 -1.63 0.56 -6.92
N ARG A 43 -0.40 0.86 -7.39
CA ARG A 43 -0.06 0.96 -8.80
C ARG A 43 0.92 -0.14 -9.18
N ILE A 44 0.58 -1.03 -10.09
CA ILE A 44 1.52 -2.02 -10.65
C ILE A 44 1.56 -1.85 -12.16
N ASP A 45 2.72 -1.51 -12.70
CA ASP A 45 2.98 -1.49 -14.13
C ASP A 45 4.24 -2.29 -14.48
N SER A 46 4.63 -2.29 -15.75
CA SER A 46 5.80 -3.04 -16.22
C SER A 46 7.14 -2.51 -15.68
N GLN A 47 7.16 -1.37 -14.99
CA GLN A 47 8.37 -0.70 -14.53
C GLN A 47 8.45 -0.58 -13.02
N ARG A 48 7.33 -0.47 -12.30
CA ARG A 48 7.31 -0.31 -10.84
C ARG A 48 6.01 -0.75 -10.18
N CYS A 49 6.12 -1.01 -8.88
CA CYS A 49 5.00 -1.21 -7.96
C CYS A 49 5.02 -0.08 -6.93
N ASP A 50 4.06 0.85 -7.02
CA ASP A 50 3.87 1.90 -6.01
C ASP A 50 2.78 1.49 -5.03
N ILE A 51 3.06 1.68 -3.74
CA ILE A 51 2.17 1.33 -2.63
C ILE A 51 2.03 2.55 -1.73
N HIS A 52 0.79 3.02 -1.56
CA HIS A 52 0.45 4.16 -0.73
C HIS A 52 -0.31 3.67 0.50
N ILE A 53 0.18 4.04 1.69
CA ILE A 53 -0.36 3.57 2.96
C ILE A 53 -0.57 4.72 3.95
N SER A 54 -1.45 4.47 4.91
CA SER A 54 -1.52 5.23 6.15
C SER A 54 -0.90 4.39 7.28
N ALA A 55 -0.06 4.98 8.11
CA ALA A 55 0.58 4.30 9.23
C ALA A 55 -0.14 4.57 10.55
N ALA A 56 -0.12 3.63 11.50
CA ALA A 56 -0.73 3.81 12.82
C ALA A 56 0.22 4.55 13.78
N TYR A 57 -0.29 5.52 14.53
CA TYR A 57 0.45 6.17 15.62
C TYR A 57 0.49 5.27 16.88
N PRO A 58 1.63 5.23 17.62
CA PRO A 58 2.93 5.77 17.24
C PRO A 58 3.57 4.94 16.12
N SER A 59 4.24 5.60 15.17
CA SER A 59 4.82 4.95 13.99
C SER A 59 6.32 5.21 13.85
N ASP A 60 7.10 4.16 13.59
CA ASP A 60 8.36 4.28 12.86
C ASP A 60 8.06 4.21 11.36
N VAL A 61 7.80 5.37 10.76
CA VAL A 61 7.41 5.51 9.34
C VAL A 61 8.39 4.81 8.40
N ASN A 62 9.70 4.94 8.65
CA ASN A 62 10.72 4.30 7.83
C ASN A 62 10.74 2.78 8.03
N GLY A 63 10.58 2.33 9.27
CA GLY A 63 10.45 0.91 9.60
C GLY A 63 9.24 0.26 8.93
N VAL A 64 8.07 0.92 8.97
CA VAL A 64 6.84 0.45 8.33
C VAL A 64 7.01 0.37 6.82
N ALA A 65 7.48 1.44 6.17
CA ALA A 65 7.68 1.45 4.72
C ALA A 65 8.67 0.36 4.26
N ARG A 66 9.76 0.15 5.01
CA ARG A 66 10.71 -0.94 4.74
C ARG A 66 10.07 -2.31 4.94
N GLY A 67 9.27 -2.50 6.00
CA GLY A 67 8.53 -3.73 6.26
C GLY A 67 7.60 -4.10 5.09
N VAL A 68 6.83 -3.13 4.61
CA VAL A 68 5.95 -3.29 3.43
C VAL A 68 6.75 -3.65 2.19
N ARG A 69 7.82 -2.91 1.90
CA ARG A 69 8.70 -3.22 0.76
C ARG A 69 9.22 -4.66 0.82
N HIS A 70 9.73 -5.09 1.97
CA HIS A 70 10.27 -6.44 2.16
C HIS A 70 9.20 -7.52 1.99
N ALA A 71 7.99 -7.29 2.51
CA ALA A 71 6.89 -8.25 2.41
C ALA A 71 6.37 -8.41 0.97
N VAL A 72 6.34 -7.32 0.20
CA VAL A 72 5.77 -7.30 -1.16
C VAL A 72 6.79 -7.66 -2.24
N GLN A 73 8.08 -7.37 -2.03
CA GLN A 73 9.12 -7.60 -3.03
C GLN A 73 9.17 -9.03 -3.61
N PRO A 74 8.87 -10.12 -2.87
CA PRO A 74 8.79 -11.47 -3.43
C PRO A 74 7.59 -11.71 -4.38
N LEU A 75 6.58 -10.84 -4.34
CA LEU A 75 5.33 -11.00 -5.10
C LEU A 75 5.39 -10.34 -6.49
N VAL A 76 6.34 -9.42 -6.70
CA VAL A 76 6.46 -8.62 -7.92
C VAL A 76 7.87 -8.70 -8.50
N SER A 77 7.98 -8.63 -9.83
CA SER A 77 9.27 -8.64 -10.53
C SER A 77 9.85 -7.24 -10.78
N VAL A 78 9.12 -6.19 -10.38
CA VAL A 78 9.48 -4.79 -10.58
C VAL A 78 9.88 -4.14 -9.24
N PRO A 79 10.69 -3.06 -9.26
CA PRO A 79 11.00 -2.29 -8.06
C PRO A 79 9.76 -1.83 -7.30
N VAL A 80 9.79 -1.97 -5.97
CA VAL A 80 8.72 -1.54 -5.07
C VAL A 80 9.07 -0.20 -4.43
N SER A 81 8.16 0.77 -4.56
CA SER A 81 8.18 2.05 -3.86
C SER A 81 7.03 2.11 -2.86
N VAL A 82 7.30 2.58 -1.65
CA VAL A 82 6.28 2.69 -0.60
C VAL A 82 6.25 4.14 -0.10
N THR A 83 5.06 4.74 -0.15
CA THR A 83 4.81 6.09 0.33
C THR A 83 3.85 6.02 1.52
N VAL A 84 4.23 6.66 2.62
CA VAL A 84 3.35 6.87 3.77
C VAL A 84 2.72 8.24 3.61
N GLU A 85 1.41 8.27 3.35
CA GLU A 85 0.67 9.49 3.04
C GLU A 85 0.08 10.14 4.29
N ASP A 86 -0.19 9.33 5.32
CA ASP A 86 -0.85 9.80 6.54
C ASP A 86 -0.44 8.97 7.77
N ILE A 87 -0.59 9.56 8.95
CA ILE A 87 -0.42 8.90 10.24
C ILE A 87 -1.73 8.97 11.01
N ILE A 88 -2.37 7.83 11.20
CA ILE A 88 -3.65 7.70 11.88
C ILE A 88 -3.41 7.45 13.36
N ASP A 89 -3.85 8.38 14.20
CA ASP A 89 -3.96 8.18 15.64
C ASP A 89 -5.40 7.77 15.99
N PRO A 90 -5.64 6.52 16.46
CA PRO A 90 -6.98 6.07 16.85
C PRO A 90 -7.55 6.83 18.04
N GLY A 91 -6.73 7.60 18.78
CA GLY A 91 -7.16 8.47 19.88
C GLY A 91 -7.57 9.89 19.45
N SER A 92 -7.29 10.28 18.20
CA SER A 92 -7.63 11.60 17.65
C SER A 92 -9.09 11.65 17.20
N THR A 93 -10.03 11.67 18.15
CA THR A 93 -11.40 12.08 17.86
C THR A 93 -11.45 13.61 17.94
N SER A 94 -11.55 14.28 16.78
CA SER A 94 -11.95 15.70 16.73
C SER A 94 -13.41 15.87 17.14
#